data_AF-A0A3R5WEQ6-F1
#
_entry.id   AF-A0A3R5WEQ6-F1
#
_cell.length_a   1.000
_cell.length_b   1.000
_cell.length_c   1.000
_cell.angle_alpha   90.00
_cell.angle_beta   90.00
_cell.angle_gamma   90.00
#
_symmetry.space_group_name_H-M   'P 1'
#
loop_
_entity.id
_entity.type
_entity.pdbx_description
1 polymer ?
#
loop_
_entity_poly.entity_id
_entity_poly.type
_entity_poly.pdbx_seq_one_letter_code
_entity_poly.pdbx_strand_id
1 'polypeptide(L)'
;MKTTGGFKLWQIIYPIGIYYVVSSLMYFVLGLFLGDGQQTYMLRQLICSAATIPATMSFYKQDKIAEQVVYGTEKEKLDTKWLTDTVLAVVGAATLGIAVNNIIAMTPLVQMSEGFQEANESFFAGTVVFELLGSCLVIPIAEELLFRGVVYKRLKLYFGVTPALIGSALIFGIMHVNLVQFLYAAVIGLFLAFVLEKTGKLSMAVLGHIAANLAAVLRTETGWLDFSFYPTVKGILFTVVMAATGIGVVSLFYRRK
;
A
#
# COMPACT_ATOMS: atom_id res chain seq x y z
N MET A 1 1.41 28.83 19.06
CA MET A 1 1.98 29.44 17.83
C MET A 1 1.18 28.99 16.63
N LYS A 2 0.70 29.90 15.77
CA LYS A 2 0.08 29.51 14.49
C LYS A 2 1.18 28.91 13.60
N THR A 3 1.11 27.63 13.29
CA THR A 3 2.04 26.98 12.37
C THR A 3 1.77 27.45 10.94
N THR A 4 2.81 27.83 10.21
CA THR A 4 2.70 28.27 8.82
C THR A 4 2.31 27.10 7.91
N GLY A 5 1.70 27.37 6.76
CA GLY A 5 1.35 26.33 5.79
C GLY A 5 2.55 25.51 5.34
N GLY A 6 3.70 26.16 5.14
CA GLY A 6 4.96 25.49 4.80
C GLY A 6 5.45 24.52 5.89
N PHE A 7 5.32 24.88 7.17
CA PHE A 7 5.69 23.99 8.26
C PHE A 7 4.78 22.74 8.32
N LYS A 8 3.48 22.90 8.09
CA LYS A 8 2.53 21.78 8.04
C LYS A 8 2.86 20.81 6.89
N LEU A 9 3.14 21.35 5.70
CA LEU A 9 3.57 20.54 4.54
C LEU A 9 4.89 19.83 4.81
N TRP A 10 5.86 20.54 5.39
CA TRP A 10 7.14 19.95 5.79
C TRP A 10 6.92 18.76 6.73
N GLN A 11 6.07 18.90 7.74
CA GLN A 11 5.74 17.83 8.68
C GLN A 11 5.15 16.58 7.98
N ILE A 12 4.48 16.73 6.84
CA ILE A 12 3.98 15.59 6.07
C ILE A 12 5.09 14.96 5.21
N ILE A 13 5.96 15.78 4.62
CA ILE A 13 6.91 15.34 3.58
C ILE A 13 8.22 14.80 4.17
N TYR A 14 8.75 15.41 5.24
CA TYR A 14 10.07 15.01 5.76
C TYR A 14 10.15 13.53 6.18
N PRO A 15 9.12 12.87 6.76
CA PRO A 15 9.17 11.44 7.07
C PRO A 15 9.35 10.58 5.81
N ILE A 16 8.73 10.99 4.70
CA ILE A 16 8.90 10.34 3.39
C ILE A 16 10.35 10.51 2.95
N GLY A 17 10.90 11.72 3.01
CA GLY A 17 12.31 11.97 2.70
C GLY A 17 13.27 11.09 3.50
N ILE A 18 13.06 10.97 4.82
CA ILE A 18 13.87 10.11 5.68
C ILE A 18 13.73 8.63 5.31
N TYR A 19 12.50 8.16 5.04
CA TYR A 19 12.25 6.78 4.59
C TYR A 19 13.07 6.45 3.34
N TYR A 20 13.04 7.33 2.33
CA TYR A 20 13.79 7.12 1.09
C TYR A 20 15.30 7.27 1.28
N VAL A 21 15.78 8.19 2.11
CA VAL A 21 17.21 8.30 2.41
C VAL A 21 17.71 7.01 3.08
N VAL A 22 17.00 6.49 4.10
CA VAL A 22 17.38 5.24 4.77
C VAL A 22 17.34 4.07 3.79
N SER A 23 16.26 3.95 3.00
CA SER A 23 16.11 2.89 2.01
C SER A 23 17.21 2.95 0.95
N SER A 24 17.49 4.11 0.37
CA SER A 24 18.50 4.28 -0.68
C SER A 24 19.92 4.04 -0.18
N LEU A 25 20.27 4.52 1.01
CA LEU A 25 21.57 4.24 1.62
C LEU A 25 21.74 2.74 1.89
N MET A 26 20.70 2.09 2.43
CA MET A 26 20.73 0.64 2.67
C MET A 26 20.84 -0.12 1.35
N TYR A 27 20.08 0.27 0.33
CA TYR A 27 20.11 -0.38 -0.98
C TYR A 27 21.48 -0.28 -1.65
N PHE A 28 22.10 0.90 -1.60
CA PHE A 28 23.46 1.13 -2.09
C PHE A 28 24.47 0.25 -1.36
N VAL A 29 24.45 0.25 -0.02
CA VAL A 29 25.36 -0.59 0.80
C VAL A 29 25.17 -2.07 0.46
N LEU A 30 23.93 -2.56 0.36
CA LEU A 30 23.66 -3.94 0.00
C LEU A 30 24.12 -4.29 -1.42
N GLY A 31 24.06 -3.34 -2.37
CA GLY A 31 24.62 -3.53 -3.72
C GLY A 31 26.12 -3.85 -3.69
N LEU A 32 26.88 -3.23 -2.78
CA LEU A 32 28.32 -3.49 -2.61
C LEU A 32 28.62 -4.91 -2.11
N PHE A 33 27.70 -5.53 -1.36
CA PHE A 33 27.92 -6.86 -0.74
C PHE A 33 27.21 -8.00 -1.47
N LEU A 34 26.01 -7.76 -1.97
CA LEU A 34 25.15 -8.76 -2.62
C LEU A 34 25.20 -8.68 -4.16
N GLY A 35 25.83 -7.64 -4.71
CA GLY A 35 25.85 -7.35 -6.14
C GLY A 35 24.57 -6.69 -6.64
N ASP A 36 24.70 -6.02 -7.80
CA ASP A 36 23.62 -5.21 -8.37
C ASP A 36 22.70 -5.94 -9.35
N GLY A 37 22.82 -7.26 -9.47
CA GLY A 37 21.96 -8.07 -10.34
C GLY A 37 20.48 -8.06 -9.93
N GLN A 38 19.59 -8.29 -10.91
CA GLN A 38 18.14 -8.41 -10.68
C GLN A 38 17.79 -9.54 -9.70
N GLN A 39 18.57 -10.62 -9.69
CA GLN A 39 18.40 -11.78 -8.80
C GLN A 39 18.41 -11.41 -7.30
N THR A 40 19.13 -10.35 -6.92
CA THR A 40 19.23 -9.89 -5.53
C THR A 40 18.25 -8.75 -5.22
N TYR A 41 17.50 -8.26 -6.21
CA TYR A 41 16.62 -7.09 -6.10
C TYR A 41 15.61 -7.24 -4.95
N MET A 42 14.81 -8.30 -4.94
CA MET A 42 13.78 -8.49 -3.91
C MET A 42 14.34 -8.71 -2.51
N LEU A 43 15.48 -9.39 -2.38
CA LEU A 43 16.17 -9.54 -1.10
C LEU A 43 16.64 -8.17 -0.58
N ARG A 44 17.24 -7.35 -1.45
CA ARG A 44 17.65 -5.99 -1.10
C ARG A 44 16.47 -5.14 -0.68
N GLN A 45 15.36 -5.20 -1.43
CA GLN A 45 14.15 -4.43 -1.15
C GLN A 45 13.50 -4.81 0.19
N LEU A 46 13.49 -6.10 0.51
CA LEU A 46 13.03 -6.63 1.80
C LEU A 46 13.86 -6.04 2.95
N ILE A 47 15.19 -6.12 2.86
CA ILE A 47 16.10 -5.62 3.91
C ILE A 47 15.97 -4.10 4.04
N CYS A 48 15.91 -3.37 2.93
CA CYS A 48 15.72 -1.91 2.94
C CYS A 48 14.42 -1.54 3.65
N SER A 49 13.32 -2.22 3.32
CA SER A 49 12.01 -1.97 3.94
C SER A 49 12.06 -2.25 5.44
N ALA A 50 12.66 -3.36 5.86
CA ALA A 50 12.88 -3.65 7.28
C ALA A 50 13.71 -2.56 7.97
N ALA A 51 14.76 -2.05 7.31
CA ALA A 51 15.63 -1.00 7.85
C ALA A 51 14.91 0.35 8.02
N THR A 52 13.87 0.64 7.23
CA THR A 52 13.06 1.87 7.39
C THR A 52 12.09 1.82 8.57
N ILE A 53 11.73 0.62 9.06
CA ILE A 53 10.71 0.44 10.11
C ILE A 53 11.07 1.19 11.39
N PRO A 54 12.29 1.10 11.96
CA PRO A 54 12.63 1.82 13.20
C PRO A 54 12.44 3.34 13.09
N ALA A 55 12.90 3.95 12.00
CA ALA A 55 12.76 5.39 11.75
C ALA A 55 11.27 5.78 11.63
N THR A 56 10.53 5.05 10.82
CA THR A 56 9.09 5.31 10.59
C THR A 56 8.25 5.05 11.83
N MET A 57 8.57 4.01 12.60
CA MET A 57 7.94 3.68 13.88
C MET A 57 8.16 4.78 14.91
N SER A 58 9.31 5.45 14.89
CA SER A 58 9.56 6.61 15.76
C SER A 58 8.57 7.74 15.47
N PHE A 59 8.37 8.10 14.20
CA PHE A 59 7.37 9.12 13.82
C PHE A 59 5.95 8.69 14.17
N TYR A 60 5.58 7.44 13.87
CA TYR A 60 4.27 6.90 14.21
C TYR A 60 4.01 6.94 15.73
N LYS A 61 4.98 6.56 16.56
CA LYS A 61 4.85 6.61 18.02
C LYS A 61 4.69 8.04 18.54
N GLN A 62 5.47 8.99 18.01
CA GLN A 62 5.34 10.40 18.39
C GLN A 62 3.94 10.93 18.09
N ASP A 63 3.43 10.67 16.89
CA ASP A 63 2.09 11.10 16.47
C ASP A 63 0.98 10.40 17.29
N LYS A 64 1.14 9.10 17.56
CA LYS A 64 0.19 8.31 18.35
C LYS A 64 0.13 8.78 19.81
N ILE A 65 1.26 9.12 20.42
CA ILE A 65 1.28 9.67 21.78
C ILE A 65 0.51 10.99 21.81
N ALA A 66 0.75 11.88 20.84
CA ALA A 66 0.02 13.15 20.74
C ALA A 66 -1.50 12.93 20.59
N GLU A 67 -1.91 11.96 19.76
CA GLU A 67 -3.31 11.57 19.61
C GLU A 67 -3.91 11.03 20.91
N GLN A 68 -3.18 10.16 21.62
CA GLN A 68 -3.63 9.57 22.88
C GLN A 68 -3.78 10.58 24.02
N VAL A 69 -2.97 11.64 24.03
CA VAL A 69 -3.09 12.74 25.00
C VAL A 69 -4.39 13.51 24.79
N VAL A 70 -4.85 13.65 23.53
CA VAL A 70 -6.04 14.44 23.19
C VAL A 70 -7.32 13.60 23.25
N TYR A 71 -7.30 12.39 22.71
CA TYR A 71 -8.49 11.54 22.52
C TYR A 71 -8.55 10.34 23.46
N GLY A 72 -7.51 10.12 24.28
CA GLY A 72 -7.38 8.95 25.14
C GLY A 72 -6.78 7.74 24.43
N THR A 73 -6.53 6.67 25.19
CA THR A 73 -5.95 5.43 24.67
C THR A 73 -7.03 4.39 24.41
N GLU A 74 -7.27 4.07 23.15
CA GLU A 74 -7.95 2.83 22.77
C GLU A 74 -6.93 1.77 22.37
N LYS A 75 -7.04 0.58 22.99
CA LYS A 75 -6.31 -0.61 22.55
C LYS A 75 -7.19 -1.38 21.58
N GLU A 76 -6.59 -1.88 20.50
CA GLU A 76 -7.28 -2.82 19.61
C GLU A 76 -7.66 -4.08 20.40
N LYS A 77 -8.95 -4.42 20.42
CA LYS A 77 -9.47 -5.66 20.97
C LYS A 77 -9.74 -6.63 19.83
N LEU A 78 -9.30 -7.88 19.98
CA LEU A 78 -9.55 -8.96 19.03
C LEU A 78 -10.96 -9.53 19.26
N ASP A 79 -11.97 -8.77 18.87
CA ASP A 79 -13.38 -9.14 19.00
C ASP A 79 -14.01 -9.45 17.63
N THR A 80 -15.30 -9.79 17.63
CA THR A 80 -16.05 -10.07 16.40
C THR A 80 -16.05 -8.89 15.44
N LYS A 81 -16.04 -7.64 15.95
CA LYS A 81 -15.97 -6.44 15.12
C LYS A 81 -14.63 -6.36 14.41
N TRP A 82 -13.52 -6.60 15.12
CA TRP A 82 -12.19 -6.68 14.53
C TRP A 82 -12.12 -7.75 13.45
N LEU A 83 -12.63 -8.96 13.70
CA LEU A 83 -12.65 -10.02 12.68
C LEU A 83 -13.45 -9.61 11.45
N THR A 84 -14.61 -8.99 11.65
CA THR A 84 -15.46 -8.53 10.55
C THR A 84 -14.79 -7.42 9.74
N ASP A 85 -14.16 -6.46 10.41
CA ASP A 85 -13.40 -5.38 9.77
C ASP A 85 -12.21 -5.96 8.97
N THR A 86 -11.49 -6.94 9.52
CA THR A 86 -10.40 -7.63 8.85
C THR A 86 -10.87 -8.35 7.59
N VAL A 87 -11.95 -9.13 7.68
CA VAL A 87 -12.50 -9.84 6.52
C VAL A 87 -12.92 -8.86 5.42
N LEU A 88 -13.60 -7.77 5.79
CA LEU A 88 -13.97 -6.75 4.82
C LEU A 88 -12.75 -6.06 4.21
N ALA A 89 -11.75 -5.69 5.01
CA ALA A 89 -10.53 -5.06 4.51
C ALA A 89 -9.78 -5.98 3.52
N VAL A 90 -9.63 -7.25 3.88
CA VAL A 90 -8.96 -8.27 3.05
C VAL A 90 -9.73 -8.54 1.75
N VAL A 91 -11.04 -8.80 1.84
CA VAL A 91 -11.87 -9.08 0.65
C VAL A 91 -11.95 -7.84 -0.25
N GLY A 92 -12.15 -6.66 0.33
CA GLY A 92 -12.23 -5.40 -0.42
C GLY A 92 -10.92 -5.10 -1.14
N ALA A 93 -9.78 -5.18 -0.45
CA ALA A 93 -8.48 -4.91 -1.04
C ALA A 93 -8.11 -5.93 -2.12
N ALA A 94 -8.33 -7.22 -1.87
CA ALA A 94 -8.05 -8.27 -2.86
C ALA A 94 -8.91 -8.13 -4.11
N THR A 95 -10.23 -7.93 -3.95
CA THR A 95 -11.15 -7.82 -5.10
C THR A 95 -10.96 -6.53 -5.90
N LEU A 96 -10.74 -5.39 -5.23
CA LEU A 96 -10.37 -4.14 -5.90
C LEU A 96 -9.01 -4.27 -6.59
N GLY A 97 -8.01 -4.88 -5.94
CA GLY A 97 -6.69 -5.10 -6.51
C GLY A 97 -6.76 -5.95 -7.78
N ILE A 98 -7.50 -7.06 -7.73
CA ILE A 98 -7.77 -7.90 -8.91
C ILE A 98 -8.45 -7.09 -10.01
N ALA A 99 -9.50 -6.33 -9.70
CA ALA A 99 -10.23 -5.57 -10.69
C ALA A 99 -9.36 -4.51 -11.38
N VAL A 100 -8.58 -3.75 -10.62
CA VAL A 100 -7.69 -2.71 -11.14
C VAL A 100 -6.57 -3.33 -11.98
N ASN A 101 -5.94 -4.40 -11.51
CA ASN A 101 -4.91 -5.11 -12.28
C ASN A 101 -5.46 -5.64 -13.61
N ASN A 102 -6.67 -6.19 -13.63
CA ASN A 102 -7.29 -6.68 -14.85
C ASN A 102 -7.61 -5.54 -15.82
N ILE A 103 -8.18 -4.43 -15.33
CA ILE A 103 -8.45 -3.25 -16.16
C ILE A 103 -7.16 -2.75 -16.80
N ILE A 104 -6.07 -2.65 -16.03
CA ILE A 104 -4.77 -2.21 -16.55
C ILE A 104 -4.23 -3.22 -17.58
N ALA A 105 -4.27 -4.52 -17.28
CA ALA A 105 -3.78 -5.57 -18.18
C ALA A 105 -4.56 -5.64 -19.52
N MET A 106 -5.84 -5.26 -19.52
CA MET A 106 -6.68 -5.19 -20.72
C MET A 106 -6.40 -3.95 -21.59
N THR A 107 -5.52 -3.04 -21.16
CA THR A 107 -5.14 -1.82 -21.89
C THR A 107 -3.68 -1.90 -22.36
N PRO A 108 -3.26 -1.04 -23.31
CA PRO A 108 -1.85 -0.95 -23.73
C PRO A 108 -0.89 -0.39 -22.66
N LEU A 109 -1.38 0.00 -21.47
CA LEU A 109 -0.58 0.74 -20.47
C LEU A 109 0.64 -0.04 -19.98
N VAL A 110 0.53 -1.37 -19.86
CA VAL A 110 1.64 -2.24 -19.44
C VAL A 110 2.76 -2.22 -20.47
N GLN A 111 2.42 -2.35 -21.75
CA GLN A 111 3.38 -2.36 -22.85
C GLN A 111 4.02 -0.98 -23.08
N MET A 112 3.29 0.10 -22.76
CA MET A 112 3.78 1.48 -22.91
C MET A 112 4.66 1.95 -21.74
N SER A 113 4.72 1.20 -20.63
CA SER A 113 5.40 1.61 -19.41
C SER A 113 6.69 0.83 -19.21
N GLU A 114 7.79 1.27 -19.83
CA GLU A 114 9.12 0.64 -19.71
C GLU A 114 9.56 0.47 -18.25
N GLY A 115 9.42 1.51 -17.43
CA GLY A 115 9.76 1.44 -16.00
C GLY A 115 8.92 0.45 -15.20
N PHE A 116 7.72 0.11 -15.67
CA PHE A 116 6.93 -0.98 -15.08
C PHE A 116 7.49 -2.34 -15.48
N GLN A 117 7.86 -2.53 -16.76
CA GLN A 117 8.42 -3.79 -17.24
C GLN A 117 9.75 -4.09 -16.53
N GLU A 118 10.66 -3.12 -16.44
CA GLU A 118 11.94 -3.28 -15.73
C GLU A 118 11.74 -3.62 -14.25
N ALA A 119 10.81 -2.92 -13.57
CA ALA A 119 10.50 -3.19 -12.17
C ALA A 119 9.90 -4.59 -11.99
N ASN A 120 9.01 -5.01 -12.89
CA ASN A 120 8.36 -6.31 -12.85
C ASN A 120 9.35 -7.46 -13.14
N GLU A 121 10.21 -7.30 -14.13
CA GLU A 121 11.31 -8.25 -14.41
C GLU A 121 12.23 -8.39 -13.20
N SER A 122 12.64 -7.27 -12.59
CA SER A 122 13.51 -7.29 -11.40
C SER A 122 12.82 -7.92 -10.19
N PHE A 123 11.51 -7.70 -10.04
CA PHE A 123 10.71 -8.24 -8.96
C PHE A 123 10.64 -9.77 -9.02
N PHE A 124 10.36 -10.34 -10.19
CA PHE A 124 10.21 -11.78 -10.40
C PHE A 124 11.49 -12.50 -10.84
N ALA A 125 12.62 -11.78 -10.91
CA ALA A 125 13.90 -12.39 -11.29
C ALA A 125 14.45 -13.34 -10.22
N GLY A 126 14.13 -13.10 -8.95
CA GLY A 126 14.77 -13.75 -7.80
C GLY A 126 14.07 -15.02 -7.32
N THR A 127 14.24 -15.32 -6.03
CA THR A 127 13.57 -16.46 -5.39
C THR A 127 12.18 -16.03 -4.91
N VAL A 128 11.15 -16.80 -5.27
CA VAL A 128 9.74 -16.61 -4.85
C VAL A 128 9.57 -16.39 -3.35
N VAL A 129 10.42 -16.98 -2.51
CA VAL A 129 10.40 -16.75 -1.05
C VAL A 129 10.64 -15.28 -0.70
N PHE A 130 11.57 -14.60 -1.37
CA PHE A 130 11.84 -13.18 -1.14
C PHE A 130 10.77 -12.27 -1.74
N GLU A 131 10.14 -12.70 -2.84
CA GLU A 131 8.97 -12.02 -3.38
C GLU A 131 7.83 -12.04 -2.37
N LEU A 132 7.48 -13.21 -1.83
CA LEU A 132 6.41 -13.36 -0.84
C LEU A 132 6.73 -12.63 0.47
N LEU A 133 7.91 -12.85 1.05
CA LEU A 133 8.27 -12.19 2.32
C LEU A 133 8.46 -10.67 2.16
N GLY A 134 9.03 -10.23 1.04
CA GLY A 134 9.22 -8.82 0.75
C GLY A 134 7.88 -8.15 0.45
N SER A 135 7.32 -8.46 -0.72
CA SER A 135 6.16 -7.76 -1.29
C SER A 135 4.84 -8.02 -0.57
N CYS A 136 4.67 -9.18 0.05
CA CYS A 136 3.41 -9.56 0.68
C CYS A 136 3.46 -9.46 2.20
N LEU A 137 4.59 -9.03 2.81
CA LEU A 137 4.67 -8.89 4.26
C LEU A 137 5.46 -7.65 4.69
N VAL A 138 6.78 -7.64 4.50
CA VAL A 138 7.64 -6.61 5.09
C VAL A 138 7.43 -5.24 4.44
N ILE A 139 7.36 -5.18 3.10
CA ILE A 139 7.13 -3.95 2.33
C ILE A 139 5.76 -3.34 2.69
N PRO A 140 4.62 -4.07 2.62
CA PRO A 140 3.32 -3.52 3.02
C PRO A 140 3.30 -2.98 4.46
N ILE A 141 3.95 -3.66 5.41
CA ILE A 141 4.01 -3.20 6.80
C ILE A 141 4.75 -1.86 6.89
N ALA A 142 5.92 -1.75 6.25
CA ALA A 142 6.71 -0.52 6.26
C ALA A 142 5.98 0.64 5.57
N GLU A 143 5.37 0.38 4.42
CA GLU A 143 4.62 1.36 3.65
C GLU A 143 3.37 1.83 4.40
N GLU A 144 2.54 0.93 4.94
CA GLU A 144 1.36 1.35 5.70
C GLU A 144 1.74 2.12 6.97
N LEU A 145 2.83 1.74 7.64
CA LEU A 145 3.32 2.49 8.79
C LEU A 145 3.67 3.93 8.42
N LEU A 146 4.28 4.16 7.25
CA LEU A 146 4.58 5.50 6.75
C LEU A 146 3.33 6.21 6.25
N PHE A 147 2.66 5.67 5.23
CA PHE A 147 1.63 6.38 4.49
C PHE A 147 0.32 6.50 5.27
N ARG A 148 -0.08 5.45 6.01
CA ARG A 148 -1.34 5.43 6.77
C ARG A 148 -1.10 5.81 8.22
N GLY A 149 0.00 5.35 8.80
CA GLY A 149 0.39 5.67 10.16
C GLY A 149 0.83 7.14 10.36
N VAL A 150 1.52 7.74 9.38
CA VAL A 150 2.10 9.09 9.53
C VAL A 150 1.49 10.07 8.52
N VAL A 151 1.66 9.84 7.22
CA VAL A 151 1.30 10.80 6.15
C VAL A 151 -0.21 11.11 6.17
N TYR A 152 -1.06 10.08 6.16
CA TYR A 152 -2.51 10.23 6.21
C TYR A 152 -2.96 10.96 7.48
N LYS A 153 -2.46 10.54 8.66
CA LYS A 153 -2.85 11.15 9.94
C LYS A 153 -2.46 12.63 10.01
N ARG A 154 -1.27 12.99 9.53
CA ARG A 154 -0.82 14.39 9.47
C ARG A 154 -1.62 15.21 8.45
N LEU A 155 -1.90 14.65 7.27
CA LEU A 155 -2.80 15.30 6.30
C LEU A 155 -4.19 15.53 6.90
N LYS A 156 -4.75 14.54 7.59
CA LYS A 156 -6.07 14.64 8.26
C LYS A 156 -6.05 15.73 9.32
N LEU A 157 -5.01 15.78 10.14
CA LEU A 157 -4.84 16.79 11.19
C LEU A 157 -4.83 18.22 10.63
N TYR A 158 -4.19 18.45 9.48
CA TYR A 158 -4.01 19.79 8.93
C TYR A 158 -5.07 20.23 7.92
N PHE A 159 -5.64 19.29 7.16
CA PHE A 159 -6.48 19.58 5.99
C PHE A 159 -7.83 18.85 6.02
N GLY A 160 -8.09 18.02 7.03
CA GLY A 160 -9.33 17.25 7.16
C GLY A 160 -9.33 15.94 6.38
N VAL A 161 -10.43 15.19 6.49
CA VAL A 161 -10.51 13.79 6.05
C VAL A 161 -10.40 13.64 4.53
N THR A 162 -11.23 14.35 3.76
CA THR A 162 -11.29 14.16 2.30
C THR A 162 -9.97 14.49 1.59
N PRO A 163 -9.31 15.64 1.86
CA PRO A 163 -7.99 15.91 1.29
C PRO A 163 -6.92 14.92 1.75
N ALA A 164 -7.04 14.37 2.97
CA ALA A 164 -6.11 13.36 3.46
C ALA A 164 -6.25 12.03 2.72
N LEU A 165 -7.49 11.56 2.51
CA LEU A 165 -7.76 10.32 1.77
C LEU A 165 -7.17 10.37 0.36
N ILE A 166 -7.46 11.45 -0.37
CA ILE A 166 -6.98 11.64 -1.75
C ILE A 166 -5.47 11.91 -1.76
N GLY A 167 -5.00 12.83 -0.91
CA GLY A 167 -3.61 13.25 -0.87
C GLY A 167 -2.65 12.11 -0.51
N SER A 168 -2.96 11.31 0.52
CA SER A 168 -2.09 10.20 0.90
C SER A 168 -2.05 9.12 -0.18
N ALA A 169 -3.19 8.85 -0.84
CA ALA A 169 -3.28 7.87 -1.92
C ALA A 169 -2.47 8.28 -3.15
N LEU A 170 -2.56 9.56 -3.55
CA LEU A 170 -1.78 10.09 -4.67
C LEU A 170 -0.28 10.11 -4.38
N ILE A 171 0.11 10.56 -3.17
CA ILE A 171 1.53 10.53 -2.75
C ILE A 171 2.05 9.08 -2.79
N PHE A 172 1.28 8.13 -2.26
CA PHE A 172 1.64 6.70 -2.29
C PHE A 172 1.79 6.17 -3.73
N GLY A 173 0.89 6.55 -4.65
CA GLY A 173 1.03 6.20 -6.06
C GLY A 173 2.27 6.81 -6.71
N ILE A 174 2.53 8.11 -6.50
CA ILE A 174 3.65 8.84 -7.15
C ILE A 174 4.99 8.23 -6.76
N MET A 175 5.09 7.74 -5.53
CA MET A 175 6.26 7.08 -4.96
C MET A 175 6.72 5.82 -5.71
N HIS A 176 5.89 5.25 -6.59
CA HIS A 176 6.24 4.09 -7.42
C HIS A 176 6.94 4.47 -8.74
N VAL A 177 6.94 5.75 -9.13
CA VAL A 177 7.73 6.29 -10.26
C VAL A 177 7.46 5.61 -11.62
N ASN A 178 6.29 4.97 -11.79
CA ASN A 178 5.80 4.51 -13.08
C ASN A 178 4.27 4.58 -13.13
N LEU A 179 3.71 4.72 -14.33
CA LEU A 179 2.28 5.00 -14.51
C LEU A 179 1.40 3.83 -14.09
N VAL A 180 1.81 2.59 -14.40
CA VAL A 180 1.03 1.38 -14.10
C VAL A 180 0.87 1.20 -12.60
N GLN A 181 1.98 1.21 -11.85
CA GLN A 181 1.93 1.11 -10.39
C GLN A 181 1.31 2.35 -9.76
N PHE A 182 1.50 3.55 -10.31
CA PHE A 182 0.80 4.75 -9.82
C PHE A 182 -0.72 4.56 -9.83
N LEU A 183 -1.30 4.08 -10.93
CA LEU A 183 -2.74 3.88 -11.04
C LEU A 183 -3.25 2.82 -10.04
N TYR A 184 -2.55 1.69 -9.97
CA TYR A 184 -2.88 0.62 -9.03
C TYR A 184 -2.78 1.10 -7.56
N ALA A 185 -1.61 1.63 -7.20
CA ALA A 185 -1.31 2.08 -5.85
C ALA A 185 -2.16 3.27 -5.42
N ALA A 186 -2.59 4.16 -6.33
CA ALA A 186 -3.52 5.25 -5.97
C ALA A 186 -4.92 4.72 -5.60
N VAL A 187 -5.45 3.74 -6.34
CA VAL A 187 -6.79 3.18 -6.07
C VAL A 187 -6.80 2.36 -4.78
N ILE A 188 -5.84 1.43 -4.63
CA ILE A 188 -5.69 0.64 -3.40
C ILE A 188 -5.28 1.55 -2.23
N GLY A 189 -4.40 2.52 -2.53
CA GLY A 189 -4.11 3.75 -1.81
C GLY A 189 -5.28 4.30 -1.03
N LEU A 190 -6.26 4.74 -1.80
CA LEU A 190 -7.48 5.38 -1.35
C LEU A 190 -8.36 4.43 -0.52
N PHE A 191 -8.50 3.18 -0.97
CA PHE A 191 -9.29 2.17 -0.25
C PHE A 191 -8.74 1.93 1.16
N LEU A 192 -7.43 1.69 1.30
CA LEU A 192 -6.82 1.41 2.60
C LEU A 192 -6.85 2.62 3.54
N ALA A 193 -6.68 3.84 3.00
CA ALA A 193 -6.86 5.07 3.77
C ALA A 193 -8.32 5.21 4.26
N PHE A 194 -9.30 4.87 3.42
CA PHE A 194 -10.72 4.86 3.79
C PHE A 194 -11.04 3.80 4.86
N VAL A 195 -10.48 2.59 4.76
CA VAL A 195 -10.63 1.54 5.76
C VAL A 195 -10.01 1.98 7.09
N LEU A 196 -8.81 2.57 7.08
CA LEU A 196 -8.21 3.15 8.28
C LEU A 196 -9.11 4.21 8.89
N GLU A 197 -9.66 5.12 8.09
CA GLU A 197 -10.55 6.18 8.59
C GLU A 197 -11.80 5.63 9.25
N LYS A 198 -12.39 4.59 8.69
CA LYS A 198 -13.62 3.97 9.20
C LYS A 198 -13.39 3.09 10.43
N THR A 199 -12.23 2.47 10.53
CA THR A 199 -11.94 1.49 11.60
C THR A 199 -11.10 2.09 12.73
N GLY A 200 -10.34 3.16 12.47
CA GLY A 200 -9.32 3.71 13.36
C GLY A 200 -8.08 2.81 13.51
N LYS A 201 -8.00 1.69 12.79
CA LYS A 201 -7.03 0.61 13.01
C LYS A 201 -6.05 0.52 11.85
N LEU A 202 -4.76 0.72 12.15
CA LEU A 202 -3.69 0.57 11.15
C LEU A 202 -3.56 -0.89 10.68
N SER A 203 -3.85 -1.85 11.57
CA SER A 203 -3.81 -3.28 11.26
C SER A 203 -4.74 -3.66 10.09
N MET A 204 -5.89 -3.00 9.94
CA MET A 204 -6.82 -3.27 8.83
C MET A 204 -6.24 -2.84 7.48
N ALA A 205 -5.53 -1.71 7.42
CA ALA A 205 -4.85 -1.25 6.22
C ALA A 205 -3.70 -2.19 5.86
N VAL A 206 -2.90 -2.61 6.85
CA VAL A 206 -1.79 -3.57 6.65
C VAL A 206 -2.31 -4.90 6.09
N LEU A 207 -3.33 -5.50 6.72
CA LEU A 207 -3.87 -6.79 6.30
C LEU A 207 -4.54 -6.71 4.91
N GLY A 208 -5.23 -5.60 4.63
CA GLY A 208 -5.78 -5.34 3.30
C GLY A 208 -4.69 -5.24 2.23
N HIS A 209 -3.61 -4.49 2.49
CA HIS A 209 -2.49 -4.36 1.56
C HIS A 209 -1.81 -5.70 1.30
N ILE A 210 -1.51 -6.46 2.36
CA ILE A 210 -0.95 -7.81 2.27
C ILE A 210 -1.83 -8.70 1.37
N ALA A 211 -3.15 -8.66 1.56
CA ALA A 211 -4.08 -9.45 0.76
C ALA A 211 -4.09 -9.05 -0.72
N ALA A 212 -4.04 -7.74 -1.03
CA ALA A 212 -3.99 -7.26 -2.41
C ALA A 212 -2.69 -7.69 -3.11
N ASN A 213 -1.55 -7.57 -2.45
CA ASN A 213 -0.26 -7.98 -3.01
C ASN A 213 -0.16 -9.49 -3.15
N LEU A 214 -0.63 -10.25 -2.16
CA LEU A 214 -0.66 -11.71 -2.24
C LEU A 214 -1.54 -12.19 -3.39
N ALA A 215 -2.72 -11.58 -3.59
CA ALA A 215 -3.57 -11.87 -4.73
C ALA A 215 -2.89 -11.54 -6.06
N ALA A 216 -2.13 -10.45 -6.15
CA ALA A 216 -1.39 -10.10 -7.36
C ALA A 216 -0.26 -11.11 -7.65
N VAL A 217 0.62 -11.35 -6.67
CA VAL A 217 1.77 -12.26 -6.81
C VAL A 217 1.32 -13.67 -7.13
N LEU A 218 0.35 -14.23 -6.39
CA LEU A 218 -0.12 -15.60 -6.66
C LEU A 218 -0.69 -15.75 -8.06
N ARG A 219 -1.43 -14.75 -8.56
CA ARG A 219 -2.02 -14.82 -9.89
C ARG A 219 -0.93 -14.79 -10.97
N THR A 220 0.08 -13.93 -10.82
CA THR A 220 1.18 -13.83 -11.77
C THR A 220 2.06 -15.09 -11.77
N GLU A 221 2.42 -15.61 -10.59
CA GLU A 221 3.33 -16.77 -10.46
C GLU A 221 2.69 -18.09 -10.88
N THR A 222 1.40 -18.29 -10.56
CA THR A 222 0.73 -19.59 -10.75
C THR A 222 -0.13 -19.66 -12.01
N GLY A 223 -0.36 -18.53 -12.68
CA GLY A 223 -1.35 -18.41 -13.76
C GLY A 223 -2.81 -18.50 -13.27
N TRP A 224 -3.04 -18.37 -11.97
CA TRP A 224 -4.39 -18.48 -11.40
C TRP A 224 -5.28 -17.34 -11.91
N LEU A 225 -6.40 -17.72 -12.54
CA LEU A 225 -7.36 -16.80 -13.16
C LEU A 225 -6.79 -15.99 -14.34
N ASP A 226 -5.82 -16.54 -15.09
CA ASP A 226 -5.19 -15.86 -16.24
C ASP A 226 -6.18 -15.39 -17.30
N PHE A 227 -7.27 -16.12 -17.52
CA PHE A 227 -8.33 -15.74 -18.44
C PHE A 227 -8.87 -14.33 -18.18
N SER A 228 -8.73 -13.82 -16.95
CA SER A 228 -9.24 -12.53 -16.52
C SER A 228 -8.34 -11.34 -16.83
N PHE A 229 -7.10 -11.57 -17.29
CA PHE A 229 -6.22 -10.50 -17.80
C PHE A 229 -6.56 -10.10 -19.23
N TYR A 230 -7.21 -10.98 -19.99
CA TYR A 230 -7.50 -10.76 -21.41
C TYR A 230 -8.86 -10.08 -21.61
N PRO A 231 -9.01 -9.17 -22.60
CA PRO A 231 -10.25 -8.45 -22.90
C PRO A 231 -11.29 -9.33 -23.62
N THR A 232 -11.50 -10.55 -23.11
CA THR A 232 -12.58 -11.44 -23.53
C THR A 232 -13.85 -11.18 -22.72
N VAL A 233 -15.01 -11.62 -23.21
CA VAL A 233 -16.28 -11.50 -22.47
C VAL A 233 -16.18 -12.08 -21.06
N LYS A 234 -15.56 -13.26 -20.90
CA LYS A 234 -15.37 -13.90 -19.59
C LYS A 234 -14.47 -13.07 -18.67
N GLY A 235 -13.36 -12.55 -19.21
CA GLY A 235 -12.43 -11.71 -18.45
C GLY A 235 -13.06 -10.40 -17.99
N ILE A 236 -13.77 -9.72 -18.89
CA ILE A 236 -14.47 -8.47 -18.58
C ILE A 236 -15.56 -8.69 -17.53
N LEU A 237 -16.40 -9.72 -17.69
CA LEU A 237 -17.45 -10.03 -16.72
C LEU A 237 -16.87 -10.34 -15.34
N PHE A 238 -15.81 -11.14 -15.26
CA PHE A 238 -15.13 -11.43 -14.01
C PHE A 238 -14.59 -10.16 -13.35
N THR A 239 -13.93 -9.29 -14.12
CA THR A 239 -13.41 -7.99 -13.64
C THR A 239 -14.52 -7.09 -13.10
N VAL A 240 -15.67 -7.03 -13.78
CA VAL A 240 -16.85 -6.27 -13.30
C VAL A 240 -17.37 -6.84 -11.98
N VAL A 241 -17.44 -8.16 -11.82
CA VAL A 241 -17.86 -8.79 -10.57
C VAL A 241 -16.88 -8.48 -9.43
N MET A 242 -15.57 -8.52 -9.68
CA MET A 242 -14.55 -8.16 -8.70
C MET A 242 -14.65 -6.68 -8.28
N ALA A 243 -14.82 -5.77 -9.25
CA ALA A 243 -15.03 -4.35 -8.98
C ALA A 243 -16.31 -4.11 -8.16
N ALA A 244 -17.42 -4.74 -8.55
CA ALA A 244 -18.70 -4.61 -7.85
C ALA A 244 -18.62 -5.15 -6.42
N THR A 245 -17.90 -6.26 -6.20
CA THR A 245 -17.67 -6.83 -4.87
C THR A 245 -16.88 -5.85 -3.99
N GLY A 246 -15.78 -5.30 -4.52
CA GLY A 246 -14.98 -4.30 -3.83
C GLY A 246 -15.76 -3.03 -3.47
N ILE A 247 -16.55 -2.50 -4.39
CA ILE A 247 -17.44 -1.34 -4.17
C ILE A 247 -18.54 -1.68 -3.14
N GLY A 248 -19.06 -2.91 -3.17
CA GLY A 248 -19.99 -3.44 -2.17
C GLY A 248 -19.39 -3.40 -0.77
N VAL A 249 -18.13 -3.83 -0.62
CA VAL A 249 -17.38 -3.74 0.64
C VAL A 249 -17.20 -2.29 1.11
N VAL A 250 -16.83 -1.37 0.21
CA VAL A 250 -16.74 0.06 0.53
C VAL A 250 -18.09 0.58 1.06
N SER A 251 -19.18 0.18 0.42
CA SER A 251 -20.54 0.55 0.85
C SER A 251 -20.89 0.00 2.23
N LEU A 252 -20.45 -1.22 2.57
CA LEU A 252 -20.64 -1.81 3.89
C LEU A 252 -19.88 -1.03 4.97
N PHE A 253 -18.62 -0.65 4.72
CA PHE A 253 -17.86 0.22 5.63
C PHE A 253 -18.50 1.60 5.77
N TYR A 254 -19.01 2.17 4.68
CA TYR A 254 -19.65 3.48 4.71
C TYR A 254 -20.91 3.51 5.58
N ARG A 255 -21.71 2.44 5.55
CA ARG A 255 -22.96 2.30 6.31
C ARG A 255 -22.75 2.03 7.80
N ARG A 256 -21.56 1.60 8.21
CA ARG A 256 -21.22 1.42 9.63
C ARG A 256 -21.02 2.81 10.27
N LYS A 257 -21.76 3.05 11.36
CA LYS A 257 -21.58 4.23 12.22
C LYS A 257 -20.31 4.09 13.05
#